data_AF-R7W3Y8-F1
#
_entry.id   AF-R7W3Y8-F1
#
_cell.length_a   1.000
_cell.length_b   1.000
_cell.length_c   1.000
_cell.angle_alpha   90.00
_cell.angle_beta   90.00
_cell.angle_gamma   90.00
#
_symmetry.space_group_name_H-M   'P 1'
#
loop_
_entity.id
_entity.type
_entity.pdbx_description
1 polymer ?
#
loop_
_entity_poly.entity_id
_entity_poly.type
_entity_poly.pdbx_seq_one_letter_code
_entity_poly.pdbx_strand_id
1 'polypeptide(L)'
;MASFSSHGPNFRAPEILKPDVTAPSVDILAAWTGANLPSELDFDTRRVKYNIISGTYMSCPHVSGIVALLRQARPEWSPVAIKSILMTTASNTDSAGGVIGDMSIGEASTPFVRGAGHIDPNSAVDPGLVYDAGTEDYITFLCALGYTAKQVAIFGSSTSCSTRTGSSVGDQNYPAFSVVFTSSKKRTAVMQRRVVRNVGSDATTYRAKITAPEGVLVTVSPEALRFSATQKT
;
A
#
# COMPACT_ATOMS: atom_id res chain seq x y z
N MET A 1 -14.31 -6.67 -5.65
CA MET A 1 -12.92 -7.06 -5.99
C MET A 1 -12.97 -8.21 -6.96
N ALA A 2 -12.10 -8.21 -7.98
CA ALA A 2 -12.10 -9.24 -9.01
C ALA A 2 -11.69 -10.60 -8.43
N SER A 3 -12.41 -11.66 -8.78
CA SER A 3 -12.16 -13.02 -8.27
C SER A 3 -10.80 -13.60 -8.66
N PHE A 4 -10.20 -13.10 -9.75
CA PHE A 4 -8.87 -13.49 -10.20
C PHE A 4 -7.74 -12.69 -9.53
N SER A 5 -8.05 -11.64 -8.76
CA SER A 5 -7.03 -10.81 -8.14
C SER A 5 -6.30 -11.61 -7.06
N SER A 6 -4.97 -11.58 -7.04
CA SER A 6 -4.22 -12.26 -5.99
C SER A 6 -4.43 -11.61 -4.63
N HIS A 7 -4.53 -12.43 -3.59
CA HIS A 7 -4.73 -12.00 -2.21
C HIS A 7 -3.42 -12.12 -1.41
N GLY A 8 -3.32 -11.33 -0.34
CA GLY A 8 -2.34 -11.52 0.70
C GLY A 8 -2.62 -12.77 1.57
N PRO A 9 -1.82 -12.99 2.63
CA PRO A 9 -0.78 -12.11 3.13
C PRO A 9 0.52 -12.18 2.32
N ASN A 10 1.43 -11.24 2.59
CA ASN A 10 2.80 -11.31 2.08
C ASN A 10 3.55 -12.47 2.77
N PHE A 11 3.84 -13.54 2.05
CA PHE A 11 4.50 -14.73 2.61
C PHE A 11 5.95 -14.50 3.05
N ARG A 12 6.63 -13.46 2.55
CA ARG A 12 8.01 -13.14 2.95
C ARG A 12 8.09 -12.25 4.18
N ALA A 13 7.14 -11.32 4.29
CA ALA A 13 7.06 -10.36 5.39
C ALA A 13 5.58 -10.15 5.75
N PRO A 14 4.96 -11.10 6.49
CA PRO A 14 3.53 -11.04 6.80
C PRO A 14 3.12 -9.79 7.59
N GLU A 15 4.05 -9.14 8.28
CA GLU A 15 3.88 -7.86 8.97
C GLU A 15 3.72 -6.66 8.00
N ILE A 16 3.98 -6.87 6.70
CA ILE A 16 3.74 -5.89 5.64
C ILE A 16 2.51 -6.29 4.84
N LEU A 17 1.43 -5.53 5.00
CA LEU A 17 0.16 -5.75 4.31
C LEU A 17 0.34 -5.73 2.78
N LYS A 18 -0.25 -6.72 2.10
CA LYS A 18 -0.39 -6.78 0.65
C LYS A 18 -1.78 -7.29 0.25
N PRO A 19 -2.37 -6.80 -0.87
CA PRO A 19 -1.85 -5.73 -1.74
C PRO A 19 -1.90 -4.34 -1.06
N ASP A 20 -1.38 -3.32 -1.74
CA ASP A 20 -1.28 -1.95 -1.18
C ASP A 20 -2.58 -1.17 -1.37
N VAL A 21 -3.09 -1.16 -2.60
CA VAL A 21 -4.27 -0.43 -3.05
C VAL A 21 -4.95 -1.23 -4.17
N THR A 22 -6.17 -0.82 -4.50
CA THR A 22 -6.96 -1.34 -5.61
C THR A 22 -7.24 -0.24 -6.63
N ALA A 23 -7.24 -0.63 -7.91
CA ALA A 23 -7.58 0.23 -9.04
C ALA A 23 -8.48 -0.53 -10.05
N PRO A 24 -9.04 0.14 -11.07
CA PRO A 24 -9.83 -0.53 -12.10
C PRO A 24 -9.00 -1.53 -12.93
N SER A 25 -9.48 -2.78 -13.03
CA SER A 25 -8.84 -3.87 -13.79
C SER A 25 -9.78 -4.72 -14.62
N VAL A 26 -11.10 -4.53 -14.52
CA VAL A 26 -12.09 -5.37 -15.17
C VAL A 26 -12.72 -4.58 -16.30
N ASP A 27 -12.78 -5.19 -17.47
CA ASP A 27 -13.37 -4.65 -18.70
C ASP A 27 -12.81 -3.27 -19.07
N ILE A 28 -11.47 -3.16 -19.06
CA ILE A 28 -10.77 -1.93 -19.39
C ILE A 28 -10.60 -1.84 -20.91
N LEU A 29 -11.15 -0.78 -21.49
CA LEU A 29 -10.96 -0.43 -22.90
C LEU A 29 -9.61 0.28 -23.08
N ALA A 30 -8.72 -0.30 -23.89
CA ALA A 30 -7.42 0.29 -24.21
C ALA A 30 -7.03 0.05 -25.67
N ALA A 31 -6.02 0.79 -26.13
CA ALA A 31 -5.49 0.63 -27.49
C ALA A 31 -4.95 -0.79 -27.71
N TRP A 32 -5.16 -1.30 -28.92
CA TRP A 32 -4.79 -2.65 -29.32
C TRP A 32 -4.07 -2.60 -30.68
N THR A 33 -3.00 -3.38 -30.82
CA THR A 33 -2.11 -3.31 -31.99
C THR A 33 -2.78 -3.82 -33.27
N GLY A 34 -3.81 -4.64 -33.15
CA GLY A 34 -4.38 -5.40 -34.26
C GLY A 34 -3.50 -6.55 -34.75
N ALA A 35 -2.31 -6.76 -34.18
CA ALA A 35 -1.49 -7.94 -34.47
C ALA A 35 -2.09 -9.20 -33.83
N ASN A 36 -2.60 -9.05 -32.60
CA ASN A 36 -3.26 -10.13 -31.86
C ASN A 36 -4.78 -10.08 -32.05
N LEU A 37 -5.38 -11.27 -31.98
CA LEU A 37 -6.83 -11.45 -32.06
C LEU A 37 -7.51 -10.88 -30.80
N PRO A 38 -8.62 -10.14 -30.91
CA PRO A 38 -9.26 -9.52 -29.74
C PRO A 38 -9.68 -10.53 -28.66
N SER A 39 -10.15 -11.72 -29.06
CA SER A 39 -10.52 -12.79 -28.13
C SER A 39 -9.35 -13.69 -27.72
N GLU A 40 -8.18 -13.53 -28.35
CA GLU A 40 -7.04 -14.46 -28.24
C GLU A 40 -7.35 -15.91 -28.69
N LEU A 41 -8.47 -16.14 -29.38
CA LEU A 41 -8.85 -17.47 -29.91
C LEU A 41 -8.59 -17.56 -31.41
N ASP A 42 -8.02 -18.68 -31.86
CA ASP A 42 -7.57 -18.87 -33.26
C ASP A 42 -8.66 -18.65 -34.32
N PHE A 43 -9.94 -18.84 -33.97
CA PHE A 43 -11.06 -18.64 -34.89
C PHE A 43 -11.52 -17.18 -35.00
N ASP A 44 -11.02 -16.27 -34.17
CA ASP A 44 -11.39 -14.85 -34.23
C ASP A 44 -10.65 -14.15 -35.36
N THR A 45 -11.37 -13.74 -36.39
CA THR A 45 -10.81 -13.04 -37.56
C THR A 45 -10.82 -11.52 -37.42
N ARG A 46 -11.38 -10.98 -36.32
CA ARG A 46 -11.53 -9.54 -36.13
C ARG A 46 -10.18 -8.86 -35.93
N ARG A 47 -10.11 -7.59 -36.34
CA ARG A 47 -8.97 -6.69 -36.13
C ARG A 47 -9.51 -5.37 -35.62
N VAL A 48 -9.08 -4.98 -34.43
CA VAL A 48 -9.61 -3.81 -33.71
C VAL A 48 -8.47 -2.89 -33.30
N LYS A 49 -8.76 -1.59 -33.22
CA LYS A 49 -7.83 -0.57 -32.70
C LYS A 49 -7.89 -0.45 -31.18
N TYR A 50 -8.96 -0.96 -30.57
CA TYR A 50 -9.18 -0.97 -29.13
C TYR A 50 -9.78 -2.30 -28.70
N ASN A 51 -9.34 -2.81 -27.56
CA ASN A 51 -9.83 -4.05 -26.98
C ASN A 51 -10.26 -3.82 -25.53
N ILE A 52 -11.17 -4.66 -25.05
CA ILE A 52 -11.64 -4.67 -23.66
C ILE A 52 -11.09 -5.92 -23.01
N ILE A 53 -10.19 -5.77 -22.04
CA ILE A 53 -9.61 -6.91 -21.34
C ILE A 53 -9.56 -6.69 -19.83
N SER A 54 -9.44 -7.81 -19.12
CA SER A 54 -9.50 -7.88 -17.66
C SER A 54 -8.22 -8.48 -17.11
N GLY A 55 -7.68 -7.88 -16.05
CA GLY A 55 -6.54 -8.40 -15.32
C GLY A 55 -5.86 -7.37 -14.43
N THR A 56 -5.13 -7.81 -13.41
CA THR A 56 -4.38 -6.92 -12.51
C THR A 56 -3.34 -6.09 -13.25
N TYR A 57 -2.85 -6.58 -14.40
CA TYR A 57 -2.01 -5.83 -15.32
C TYR A 57 -2.67 -4.55 -15.84
N MET A 58 -4.02 -4.45 -15.84
CA MET A 58 -4.75 -3.23 -16.18
C MET A 58 -4.94 -2.25 -15.04
N SER A 59 -4.85 -2.70 -13.78
CA SER A 59 -4.79 -1.79 -12.63
C SER A 59 -3.47 -1.03 -12.55
N CYS A 60 -2.36 -1.72 -12.86
CA CYS A 60 -1.01 -1.15 -12.79
C CYS A 60 -0.84 0.18 -13.58
N PRO A 61 -1.26 0.30 -14.86
CA PRO A 61 -1.14 1.54 -15.62
C PRO A 61 -2.03 2.67 -15.07
N HIS A 62 -3.21 2.37 -14.51
CA HIS A 62 -4.02 3.41 -13.84
C HIS A 62 -3.26 4.03 -12.66
N VAL A 63 -2.72 3.19 -11.77
CA VAL A 63 -1.91 3.66 -10.63
C VAL A 63 -0.67 4.40 -11.12
N SER A 64 0.00 3.90 -12.15
CA SER A 64 1.21 4.52 -12.72
C SER A 64 0.94 5.90 -13.31
N GLY A 65 -0.18 6.07 -14.01
CA GLY A 65 -0.61 7.37 -14.53
C GLY A 65 -0.91 8.38 -13.42
N ILE A 66 -1.61 7.95 -12.36
CA ILE A 66 -1.87 8.80 -11.20
C ILE A 66 -0.57 9.20 -10.49
N VAL A 67 0.35 8.24 -10.30
CA VAL A 67 1.69 8.53 -9.73
C VAL A 67 2.43 9.56 -10.58
N ALA A 68 2.37 9.46 -11.91
CA ALA A 68 3.01 10.42 -12.80
C ALA A 68 2.43 11.84 -12.63
N LEU A 69 1.10 11.97 -12.53
CA LEU A 69 0.43 13.25 -12.27
C LEU A 69 0.78 13.81 -10.89
N LEU A 70 0.81 12.98 -9.86
CA LEU A 70 1.21 13.40 -8.50
C LEU A 70 2.66 13.86 -8.48
N ARG A 71 3.58 13.16 -9.17
CA ARG A 71 4.97 13.60 -9.30
C ARG A 71 5.12 14.90 -10.08
N GLN A 72 4.27 15.15 -11.07
CA GLN A 72 4.27 16.43 -11.78
C GLN A 72 3.78 17.56 -10.87
N ALA A 73 2.72 17.33 -10.09
CA ALA A 73 2.17 18.32 -9.18
C ALA A 73 3.07 18.57 -7.96
N ARG A 74 3.75 17.54 -7.46
CA ARG A 74 4.58 17.55 -6.24
C ARG A 74 5.92 16.85 -6.48
N PRO A 75 6.85 17.47 -7.24
CA PRO A 75 8.12 16.84 -7.61
C PRO A 75 9.03 16.48 -6.41
N GLU A 76 8.80 17.12 -5.26
CA GLU A 76 9.54 16.91 -4.02
C GLU A 76 9.14 15.63 -3.27
N TRP A 77 7.99 15.02 -3.61
CA TRP A 77 7.54 13.80 -2.93
C TRP A 77 8.36 12.58 -3.35
N SER A 78 8.86 11.85 -2.36
CA SER A 78 9.55 10.58 -2.58
C SER A 78 8.58 9.52 -3.13
N PRO A 79 9.08 8.47 -3.81
CA PRO A 79 8.22 7.35 -4.23
C PRO A 79 7.47 6.70 -3.05
N VAL A 80 8.09 6.67 -1.87
CA VAL A 80 7.49 6.13 -0.64
C VAL A 80 6.39 7.04 -0.13
N ALA A 81 6.62 8.35 -0.15
CA ALA A 81 5.62 9.34 0.19
C ALA A 81 4.39 9.20 -0.72
N ILE A 82 4.58 9.13 -2.04
CA ILE A 82 3.46 8.97 -2.99
C ILE A 82 2.70 7.65 -2.73
N LYS A 83 3.41 6.55 -2.48
CA LYS A 83 2.77 5.30 -2.10
C LYS A 83 1.94 5.46 -0.83
N SER A 84 2.49 6.09 0.21
CA SER A 84 1.77 6.36 1.44
C SER A 84 0.50 7.16 1.18
N ILE A 85 0.61 8.21 0.38
CA ILE A 85 -0.49 9.10 0.04
C ILE A 85 -1.62 8.32 -0.63
N LEU A 86 -1.30 7.55 -1.68
CA LEU A 86 -2.28 6.71 -2.38
C LEU A 86 -2.97 5.70 -1.45
N MET A 87 -2.26 5.19 -0.45
CA MET A 87 -2.84 4.26 0.53
C MET A 87 -3.71 4.99 1.56
N THR A 88 -3.25 6.08 2.15
CA THR A 88 -3.98 6.77 3.23
C THR A 88 -5.20 7.55 2.75
N THR A 89 -5.25 7.90 1.47
CA THR A 89 -6.40 8.59 0.85
C THR A 89 -7.32 7.65 0.08
N ALA A 90 -7.03 6.35 0.04
CA ALA A 90 -7.88 5.37 -0.62
C ALA A 90 -9.23 5.21 0.10
N SER A 91 -10.26 4.92 -0.69
CA SER A 91 -11.62 4.66 -0.19
C SER A 91 -11.86 3.18 0.06
N ASN A 92 -12.45 2.87 1.21
CA ASN A 92 -12.86 1.52 1.59
C ASN A 92 -14.30 1.19 1.19
N THR A 93 -15.03 2.17 0.67
CA THR A 93 -16.46 2.07 0.40
C THR A 93 -16.75 1.93 -1.09
N ASP A 94 -17.76 1.14 -1.42
CA ASP A 94 -18.32 1.09 -2.77
C ASP A 94 -19.30 2.25 -3.01
N SER A 95 -19.88 2.29 -4.22
CA SER A 95 -20.85 3.31 -4.62
C SER A 95 -22.18 3.25 -3.86
N ALA A 96 -22.47 2.14 -3.16
CA ALA A 96 -23.65 2.00 -2.29
C ALA A 96 -23.34 2.42 -0.83
N GLY A 97 -22.10 2.82 -0.54
CA GLY A 97 -21.64 3.19 0.80
C GLY A 97 -21.27 1.99 1.69
N GLY A 98 -21.35 0.76 1.15
CA GLY A 98 -20.92 -0.46 1.82
C GLY A 98 -19.41 -0.65 1.73
N VAL A 99 -18.85 -1.61 2.48
CA VAL A 99 -17.45 -2.02 2.28
C VAL A 99 -17.32 -2.67 0.91
N ILE A 100 -16.28 -2.32 0.15
CA ILE A 100 -16.00 -2.93 -1.15
C ILE A 100 -16.08 -4.46 -1.04
N GLY A 101 -16.96 -5.10 -1.83
CA GLY A 101 -17.16 -6.55 -1.81
C GLY A 101 -16.00 -7.34 -2.45
N ASP A 102 -15.94 -8.63 -2.18
CA ASP A 102 -15.07 -9.62 -2.79
C ASP A 102 -15.91 -10.58 -3.64
N MET A 103 -15.72 -10.56 -4.96
CA MET A 103 -16.51 -11.41 -5.87
C MET A 103 -16.14 -12.89 -5.78
N SER A 104 -15.00 -13.24 -5.17
CA SER A 104 -14.60 -14.65 -5.01
C SER A 104 -15.44 -15.38 -3.94
N ILE A 105 -15.92 -14.64 -2.93
CA ILE A 105 -16.67 -15.21 -1.79
C ILE A 105 -18.07 -14.60 -1.61
N GLY A 106 -18.39 -13.50 -2.31
CA GLY A 106 -19.70 -12.84 -2.23
C GLY A 106 -19.91 -11.98 -0.98
N GLU A 107 -18.85 -11.68 -0.24
CA GLU A 107 -18.89 -10.99 1.05
C GLU A 107 -18.06 -9.69 1.03
N ALA A 108 -18.05 -8.92 2.12
CA ALA A 108 -17.19 -7.75 2.26
C ALA A 108 -15.70 -8.14 2.17
N SER A 109 -14.92 -7.38 1.39
CA SER A 109 -13.48 -7.69 1.23
C SER A 109 -12.65 -7.27 2.45
N THR A 110 -11.62 -8.07 2.73
CA THR A 110 -10.65 -7.80 3.79
C THR A 110 -9.49 -6.95 3.28
N PRO A 111 -8.67 -6.34 4.16
CA PRO A 111 -7.44 -5.66 3.74
C PRO A 111 -6.46 -6.54 2.96
N PHE A 112 -6.48 -7.87 3.13
CA PHE A 112 -5.65 -8.79 2.33
C PHE A 112 -6.14 -8.97 0.89
N VAL A 113 -7.34 -8.49 0.58
CA VAL A 113 -7.93 -8.52 -0.77
C VAL A 113 -7.78 -7.16 -1.44
N ARG A 114 -8.17 -6.08 -0.74
CA ARG A 114 -8.24 -4.72 -1.31
C ARG A 114 -7.12 -3.77 -0.89
N GLY A 115 -6.22 -4.20 -0.01
CA GLY A 115 -5.24 -3.32 0.61
C GLY A 115 -5.91 -2.17 1.37
N ALA A 116 -5.38 -0.97 1.18
CA ALA A 116 -5.92 0.25 1.76
C ALA A 116 -7.22 0.73 1.09
N GLY A 117 -7.67 0.13 -0.02
CA GLY A 117 -8.91 0.49 -0.69
C GLY A 117 -8.75 0.90 -2.15
N HIS A 118 -9.83 1.39 -2.75
CA HIS A 118 -9.85 1.94 -4.10
C HIS A 118 -9.17 3.32 -4.12
N ILE A 119 -8.25 3.52 -5.05
CA ILE A 119 -7.51 4.79 -5.18
C ILE A 119 -8.45 5.98 -5.41
N ASP A 120 -8.17 7.10 -4.74
CA ASP A 120 -8.83 8.39 -4.95
C ASP A 120 -7.77 9.43 -5.35
N PRO A 121 -7.64 9.74 -6.65
CA PRO A 121 -6.63 10.68 -7.14
C PRO A 121 -6.82 12.11 -6.62
N ASN A 122 -8.06 12.55 -6.39
CA ASN A 122 -8.33 13.93 -6.00
C ASN A 122 -7.97 14.12 -4.52
N SER A 123 -8.36 13.17 -3.67
CA SER A 123 -7.96 13.18 -2.26
C SER A 123 -6.44 13.03 -2.08
N ALA A 124 -5.75 12.35 -3.00
CA ALA A 124 -4.29 12.18 -2.96
C ALA A 124 -3.49 13.48 -3.18
N VAL A 125 -4.09 14.55 -3.71
CA VAL A 125 -3.38 15.82 -3.94
C VAL A 125 -3.09 16.57 -2.63
N ASP A 126 -3.98 16.43 -1.63
CA ASP A 126 -3.83 17.03 -0.30
C ASP A 126 -4.07 16.00 0.82
N PRO A 127 -3.09 15.12 1.07
CA PRO A 127 -3.22 14.00 2.00
C PRO A 127 -3.09 14.39 3.47
N GLY A 128 -2.66 15.63 3.77
CA GLY A 128 -2.29 16.08 5.11
C GLY A 128 -1.02 15.44 5.67
N LEU A 129 -1.06 14.13 5.96
CA LEU A 129 0.03 13.37 6.56
C LEU A 129 0.59 12.31 5.60
N VAL A 130 1.88 12.01 5.74
CA VAL A 130 2.54 10.96 4.96
C VAL A 130 3.48 10.10 5.82
N TYR A 131 3.50 8.80 5.56
CA TYR A 131 4.48 7.85 6.08
C TYR A 131 5.63 7.78 5.07
N ASP A 132 6.73 8.48 5.36
CA ASP A 132 7.90 8.53 4.49
C ASP A 132 9.00 7.60 5.00
N ALA A 133 9.82 7.06 4.10
CA ALA A 133 10.95 6.21 4.46
C ALA A 133 12.09 6.37 3.45
N GLY A 134 13.31 6.33 3.95
CA GLY A 134 14.52 6.37 3.16
C GLY A 134 15.12 4.99 2.90
N THR A 135 16.21 4.97 2.13
CA THR A 135 16.97 3.75 1.84
C THR A 135 17.44 3.02 3.11
N GLU A 136 17.88 3.76 4.12
CA GLU A 136 18.35 3.19 5.39
C GLU A 136 17.24 2.45 6.17
N ASP A 137 15.98 2.89 6.04
CA ASP A 137 14.83 2.20 6.63
C ASP A 137 14.63 0.84 5.95
N TYR A 138 14.68 0.80 4.61
CA TYR A 138 14.56 -0.45 3.85
C TYR A 138 15.72 -1.41 4.11
N ILE A 139 16.95 -0.91 4.27
CA ILE A 139 18.07 -1.76 4.67
C ILE A 139 17.83 -2.33 6.07
N THR A 140 17.33 -1.51 7.01
CA THR A 140 16.98 -1.95 8.35
C THR A 140 15.89 -3.02 8.33
N PHE A 141 14.88 -2.86 7.47
CA PHE A 141 13.85 -3.86 7.23
C PHE A 141 14.39 -5.16 6.64
N LEU A 142 15.27 -5.11 5.64
CA LEU A 142 15.91 -6.31 5.07
C LEU A 142 16.74 -7.04 6.14
N CYS A 143 17.50 -6.30 6.95
CA CYS A 143 18.22 -6.86 8.09
C CYS A 143 17.28 -7.53 9.10
N ALA A 144 16.13 -6.91 9.42
CA ALA A 144 15.12 -7.47 10.32
C ALA A 144 14.45 -8.74 9.76
N LEU A 145 14.39 -8.90 8.43
CA LEU A 145 13.97 -10.13 7.76
C LEU A 145 15.03 -11.25 7.80
N GLY A 146 16.22 -10.99 8.33
CA GLY A 146 17.31 -11.96 8.43
C GLY A 146 18.23 -12.00 7.20
N TYR A 147 18.18 -10.98 6.33
CA TYR A 147 19.13 -10.87 5.22
C TYR A 147 20.54 -10.60 5.75
N THR A 148 21.52 -11.26 5.16
CA THR A 148 22.94 -11.03 5.45
C THR A 148 23.45 -9.77 4.76
N ALA A 149 24.56 -9.19 5.26
CA ALA A 149 25.21 -8.04 4.63
C ALA A 149 25.54 -8.28 3.15
N LYS A 150 25.93 -9.52 2.78
CA LYS A 150 26.20 -9.89 1.38
C LYS A 150 24.94 -9.83 0.50
N GLN A 151 23.79 -10.24 1.03
CA GLN A 151 22.52 -10.18 0.31
C GLN A 151 22.02 -8.74 0.18
N VAL A 152 22.19 -7.92 1.22
CA VAL A 152 21.86 -6.48 1.19
C VAL A 152 22.75 -5.73 0.17
N ALA A 153 24.03 -6.10 0.06
CA ALA A 153 24.97 -5.49 -0.87
C ALA A 153 24.57 -5.58 -2.35
N ILE A 154 23.73 -6.56 -2.73
CA ILE A 154 23.16 -6.67 -4.08
C ILE A 154 22.32 -5.43 -4.44
N PHE A 155 21.75 -4.76 -3.44
CA PHE A 155 20.96 -3.53 -3.60
C PHE A 155 21.81 -2.25 -3.50
N GLY A 156 23.15 -2.36 -3.50
CA GLY A 156 24.06 -1.21 -3.51
C GLY A 156 24.41 -0.64 -2.13
N SER A 157 24.13 -1.36 -1.04
CA SER A 157 24.50 -0.94 0.33
C SER A 157 25.53 -1.87 0.97
N SER A 158 26.67 -1.33 1.40
CA SER A 158 27.74 -2.09 2.05
C SER A 158 27.60 -2.18 3.58
N THR A 159 26.40 -2.03 4.13
CA THR A 159 26.22 -1.92 5.60
C THR A 159 26.12 -3.27 6.31
N SER A 160 26.63 -3.31 7.55
CA SER A 160 26.46 -4.46 8.45
C SER A 160 25.13 -4.40 9.21
N CYS A 161 24.31 -5.45 9.07
CA CYS A 161 23.08 -5.63 9.85
C CYS A 161 23.33 -5.78 11.37
N SER A 162 24.56 -6.08 11.79
CA SER A 162 24.91 -6.20 13.23
C SER A 162 24.73 -4.91 14.02
N THR A 163 24.72 -3.75 13.35
CA THR A 163 24.52 -2.43 13.98
C THR A 163 23.05 -2.02 14.09
N ARG A 164 22.13 -2.82 13.53
CA ARG A 164 20.70 -2.53 13.39
C ARG A 164 19.83 -3.43 14.26
N THR A 165 20.37 -3.86 15.40
CA THR A 165 19.71 -4.78 16.33
C THR A 165 18.47 -4.14 16.95
N GLY A 166 17.41 -4.93 17.14
CA GLY A 166 16.18 -4.49 17.82
C GLY A 166 15.07 -3.94 16.91
N SER A 167 15.30 -3.78 15.61
CA SER A 167 14.23 -3.41 14.66
C SER A 167 13.38 -4.63 14.32
N SER A 168 12.05 -4.50 14.35
CA SER A 168 11.15 -5.55 13.86
C SER A 168 10.72 -5.28 12.42
N VAL A 169 10.38 -6.33 11.69
CA VAL A 169 9.82 -6.24 10.32
C VAL A 169 8.61 -5.30 10.30
N GLY A 170 7.78 -5.35 11.34
CA GLY A 170 6.59 -4.51 11.48
C GLY A 170 6.85 -3.05 11.85
N ASP A 171 8.09 -2.65 12.15
CA ASP A 171 8.47 -1.25 12.42
C ASP A 171 8.86 -0.48 11.16
N GLN A 172 8.87 -1.12 9.98
CA GLN A 172 8.98 -0.40 8.72
C GLN A 172 7.89 0.69 8.69
N ASN A 173 8.29 1.92 8.33
CA ASN A 173 7.38 3.06 8.33
C ASN A 173 6.38 2.99 7.15
N TYR A 174 5.43 2.07 7.29
CA TYR A 174 4.50 1.64 6.27
C TYR A 174 3.09 2.15 6.59
N PRO A 175 2.32 2.66 5.63
CA PRO A 175 0.97 3.22 5.81
C PRO A 175 -0.11 2.14 6.06
N ALA A 176 0.26 1.02 6.67
CA ALA A 176 -0.64 -0.03 7.11
C ALA A 176 -0.01 -0.81 8.28
N PHE A 177 -0.87 -1.48 9.04
CA PHE A 177 -0.47 -2.35 10.15
C PHE A 177 -0.93 -3.77 9.84
N SER A 178 0.00 -4.72 9.90
CA SER A 178 -0.29 -6.16 9.87
C SER A 178 0.48 -6.80 11.03
N VAL A 179 -0.22 -7.60 11.84
CA VAL A 179 0.32 -8.18 13.05
C VAL A 179 0.08 -9.68 13.03
N VAL A 180 1.14 -10.46 13.23
CA VAL A 180 1.06 -11.92 13.28
C VAL A 180 1.09 -12.40 14.72
N PHE A 181 0.03 -13.10 15.12
CA PHE A 181 0.00 -13.84 16.38
C PHE A 181 0.23 -15.32 16.07
N THR A 182 1.31 -15.89 16.63
CA THR A 182 1.61 -17.32 16.50
C THR A 182 1.27 -18.03 17.80
N SER A 183 0.45 -19.08 17.74
CA SER A 183 0.03 -19.87 18.91
C SER A 183 1.18 -20.46 19.74
N SER A 184 2.36 -20.63 19.13
CA SER A 184 3.58 -21.16 19.79
C SER A 184 4.34 -20.15 20.64
N LYS A 185 4.22 -18.85 20.33
CA LYS A 185 4.85 -17.78 21.10
C LYS A 185 3.75 -17.22 21.98
N LYS A 186 3.87 -17.27 23.31
CA LYS A 186 2.93 -16.68 24.30
C LYS A 186 2.79 -15.14 24.19
N ARG A 187 2.96 -14.59 23.00
CA ARG A 187 2.98 -13.18 22.66
C ARG A 187 1.55 -12.72 22.50
N THR A 188 1.05 -12.08 23.55
CA THR A 188 -0.29 -11.50 23.62
C THR A 188 -0.34 -10.04 23.17
N ALA A 189 0.83 -9.41 22.97
CA ALA A 189 0.94 -8.01 22.56
C ALA A 189 2.08 -7.77 21.55
N VAL A 190 1.84 -6.84 20.63
CA VAL A 190 2.80 -6.37 19.63
C VAL A 190 2.73 -4.85 19.61
N MET A 191 3.89 -4.20 19.66
CA MET A 191 4.03 -2.76 19.45
C MET A 191 4.67 -2.56 18.08
N GLN A 192 4.13 -1.66 17.27
CA GLN A 192 4.70 -1.21 16.01
C GLN A 192 4.84 0.31 16.05
N ARG A 193 6.00 0.82 15.65
CA ARG A 193 6.26 2.27 15.59
C ARG A 193 6.02 2.82 14.19
N ARG A 194 5.43 4.02 14.12
CA ARG A 194 5.32 4.80 12.88
C ARG A 194 5.78 6.23 13.10
N VAL A 195 6.21 6.85 12.02
CA VAL A 195 6.57 8.27 11.95
C VAL A 195 5.77 8.87 10.80
N VAL A 196 5.04 9.94 11.06
CA VAL A 196 4.28 10.65 10.03
C VAL A 196 4.85 12.05 9.89
N ARG A 197 4.83 12.56 8.66
CA ARG A 197 5.25 13.91 8.34
C ARG A 197 4.05 14.70 7.80
N ASN A 198 3.84 15.91 8.30
CA ASN A 198 2.86 16.84 7.78
C ASN A 198 3.37 17.45 6.46
N VAL A 199 2.60 17.24 5.38
CA VAL A 199 2.83 17.79 4.04
C VAL A 199 1.86 18.91 3.66
N GLY A 200 0.92 19.23 4.55
CA GLY A 200 0.07 20.41 4.46
C GLY A 200 0.81 21.71 4.81
N SER A 201 0.16 22.84 4.55
CA SER A 201 0.72 24.19 4.75
C SER A 201 0.57 24.70 6.19
N ASP A 202 -0.38 24.18 6.95
CA ASP A 202 -0.86 24.83 8.17
C ASP A 202 -0.45 24.10 9.45
N ALA A 203 -0.44 24.86 10.55
CA ALA A 203 -0.31 24.30 11.89
C ALA A 203 -1.60 23.55 12.24
N THR A 204 -1.50 22.22 12.32
CA THR A 204 -2.67 21.35 12.42
C THR A 204 -2.46 20.32 13.54
N THR A 205 -3.54 20.00 14.25
CA THR A 205 -3.58 18.91 15.23
C THR A 205 -4.42 17.77 14.70
N TYR A 206 -3.83 16.58 14.59
CA TYR A 206 -4.54 15.35 14.21
C TYR A 206 -4.82 14.53 15.47
N ARG A 207 -6.03 13.97 15.58
CA ARG A 207 -6.40 13.01 16.64
C ARG A 207 -6.64 11.65 16.02
N ALA A 208 -6.08 10.61 16.63
CA ALA A 208 -6.27 9.26 16.18
C ALA A 208 -7.70 8.79 16.47
N LYS A 209 -8.34 8.17 15.48
CA LYS A 209 -9.59 7.44 15.63
C LYS A 209 -9.30 5.96 15.35
N ILE A 210 -9.64 5.10 16.29
CA ILE A 210 -9.35 3.66 16.21
C ILE A 210 -10.65 2.89 16.02
N THR A 211 -10.65 2.00 15.02
CA THR A 211 -11.63 0.93 14.86
C THR A 211 -10.87 -0.38 14.98
N ALA A 212 -10.94 -1.04 16.13
CA ALA A 212 -10.20 -2.26 16.39
C ALA A 212 -10.84 -3.49 15.70
N PRO A 213 -10.05 -4.41 15.14
CA PRO A 213 -10.56 -5.71 14.69
C PRO A 213 -11.17 -6.51 15.85
N GLU A 214 -12.10 -7.41 15.53
CA GLU A 214 -12.70 -8.28 16.53
C GLU A 214 -11.64 -9.14 17.24
N GLY A 215 -11.76 -9.25 18.57
CA GLY A 215 -10.85 -10.05 19.40
C GLY A 215 -9.49 -9.40 19.72
N VAL A 216 -9.24 -8.15 19.29
CA VAL A 216 -7.96 -7.45 19.54
C VAL A 216 -8.20 -6.06 20.14
N LEU A 217 -7.42 -5.72 21.18
CA LEU A 217 -7.36 -4.35 21.70
C LEU A 217 -6.28 -3.57 20.94
N VAL A 218 -6.63 -2.41 20.42
CA VAL A 218 -5.70 -1.50 19.74
C VAL A 218 -5.63 -0.19 20.51
N THR A 219 -4.43 0.23 20.89
CA THR A 219 -4.15 1.52 21.51
C THR A 219 -3.07 2.25 20.72
N VAL A 220 -3.10 3.59 20.78
CA VAL A 220 -2.10 4.45 20.14
C VAL A 220 -1.59 5.45 21.16
N SER A 221 -0.29 5.72 21.12
CA SER A 221 0.33 6.74 21.95
C SER A 221 1.39 7.50 21.14
N PRO A 222 1.33 8.83 21.06
CA PRO A 222 0.28 9.70 21.61
C PRO A 222 -1.05 9.62 20.81
N GLU A 223 -2.17 9.98 21.44
CA GLU A 223 -3.49 10.02 20.78
C GLU A 223 -3.70 11.26 19.89
N ALA A 224 -2.87 12.28 20.06
CA ALA A 224 -2.90 13.50 19.26
C ALA A 224 -1.50 13.91 18.83
N LEU A 225 -1.35 14.28 17.56
CA LEU A 225 -0.13 14.80 16.97
C LEU A 225 -0.33 16.27 16.60
N ARG A 226 0.57 17.13 17.05
CA ARG A 226 0.54 18.57 16.79
C ARG A 226 1.69 18.94 15.87
N PHE A 227 1.38 19.61 14.78
CA PHE A 227 2.35 20.08 13.81
C PHE A 227 2.32 21.59 13.71
N SER A 228 3.48 22.16 13.38
CA SER A 228 3.66 23.59 13.13
C SER A 228 4.52 23.80 11.89
N ALA A 229 4.70 25.06 11.47
CA ALA A 229 5.59 25.39 10.37
C ALA A 229 7.04 24.91 10.60
N THR A 230 7.48 24.84 11.86
CA THR A 230 8.83 24.41 12.26
C THR A 230 8.91 22.95 12.70
N GLN A 231 7.79 22.34 13.09
CA GLN A 231 7.71 20.94 13.51
C GLN A 231 6.77 20.17 12.58
N LYS A 232 7.34 19.59 11.53
CA LYS A 232 6.61 18.81 10.52
C LYS A 232 6.61 17.29 10.76
N THR A 233 7.37 16.80 11.75
CA THR A 233 7.50 15.38 12.10
C THR A 233 7.38 15.20 13.61
#